data_AF-A0A382PPE2-F1
#
_entry.id   AF-A0A382PPE2-F1
#
_cell.length_a   1.000
_cell.length_b   1.000
_cell.length_c   1.000
_cell.angle_alpha   90.00
_cell.angle_beta   90.00
_cell.angle_gamma   90.00
#
_symmetry.space_group_name_H-M   'P 1'
#
loop_
_entity.id
_entity.type
_entity.pdbx_description
1 polymer ?
#
loop_
_entity_poly.entity_id
_entity_poly.type
_entity_poly.pdbx_seq_one_letter_code
_entity_poly.pdbx_strand_id
1 'polypeptide(L)'
;MTDLVAGEHNVCRPFLILILLSVSSACSTMTSSSPSRAVMSAEVIVGPLRPLIMGKNAGISAGHPLTTAAATEILQRGGNAFDAGVAALLVGGVVEQDLYSIGGEALILVYPAAEGEVVSITGQGWAPA
;
A
#
# COMPACT_ATOMS: atom_id res chain seq x y z
N MET A 1 25.94 47.09 -38.92
CA MET A 1 25.82 46.61 -37.52
C MET A 1 24.33 46.37 -37.28
N THR A 2 23.67 45.54 -38.09
CA THR A 2 23.53 44.05 -37.96
C THR A 2 22.82 43.64 -36.67
N ASP A 3 21.57 43.19 -36.85
CA ASP A 3 20.93 42.00 -36.26
C ASP A 3 20.78 41.85 -34.74
N LEU A 4 19.64 41.19 -34.38
CA LEU A 4 19.13 40.82 -33.04
C LEU A 4 18.32 41.95 -32.37
N VAL A 5 16.99 41.91 -32.26
CA VAL A 5 16.13 40.81 -31.78
C VAL A 5 14.76 40.95 -32.46
N ALA A 6 14.60 40.30 -33.62
CA ALA A 6 13.31 39.97 -34.20
C ALA A 6 13.08 38.48 -33.93
N GLY A 7 12.30 38.14 -32.90
CA GLY A 7 11.90 36.75 -32.69
C GLY A 7 11.63 36.29 -31.26
N GLU A 8 10.78 36.97 -30.47
CA GLU A 8 10.38 36.45 -29.14
C GLU A 8 8.90 36.78 -28.82
N HIS A 9 7.99 36.74 -29.81
CA HIS A 9 6.54 36.92 -29.56
C HIS A 9 5.61 35.90 -30.24
N ASN A 10 6.15 34.91 -30.96
CA ASN A 10 5.32 33.92 -31.70
C ASN A 10 5.58 32.45 -31.32
N VAL A 11 6.40 32.15 -30.32
CA VAL A 11 6.70 30.75 -29.91
C VAL A 11 5.81 30.28 -28.75
N CYS A 12 5.27 31.19 -27.93
CA CYS A 12 4.40 30.83 -26.79
C CYS A 12 2.92 30.60 -27.14
N ARG A 13 2.44 31.04 -28.33
CA ARG A 13 1.04 30.80 -28.74
C ARG A 13 0.75 29.38 -29.29
N PRO A 14 1.63 28.70 -30.04
CA PRO A 14 1.34 27.33 -30.50
C PRO A 14 1.48 26.29 -29.38
N PHE A 15 2.37 26.49 -28.40
CA PHE A 15 2.54 25.56 -27.28
C PHE A 15 1.34 25.58 -26.31
N LEU A 16 0.75 26.76 -26.09
CA LEU A 16 -0.43 26.88 -25.23
C LEU A 16 -1.69 26.27 -25.87
N ILE A 17 -1.82 26.34 -27.21
CA ILE A 17 -2.93 25.72 -27.95
C ILE A 17 -2.78 24.19 -27.99
N LEU A 18 -1.54 23.67 -28.08
CA LEU A 18 -1.29 22.22 -28.11
C LEU A 18 -1.56 21.55 -26.75
N ILE A 19 -1.31 22.25 -25.63
CA ILE A 19 -1.65 21.77 -24.27
C ILE A 19 -3.17 21.80 -24.05
N LEU A 20 -3.89 22.78 -24.59
CA LEU A 20 -5.35 22.85 -24.43
C LEU A 20 -6.08 21.81 -25.30
N LEU A 21 -5.53 21.43 -26.46
CA LEU A 21 -6.12 20.38 -27.30
C LEU A 21 -5.95 18.96 -26.74
N SER A 22 -4.91 18.70 -25.94
CA SER A 22 -4.73 17.39 -25.28
C SER A 22 -5.65 17.19 -24.06
N VAL A 23 -6.09 18.28 -23.41
CA VAL A 23 -6.98 18.19 -22.23
C VAL A 23 -8.42 17.88 -22.63
N SER A 24 -8.86 18.26 -23.84
CA SER A 24 -10.23 17.99 -24.28
C SER A 24 -10.48 16.54 -24.72
N SER A 25 -9.45 15.82 -25.20
CA SER A 25 -9.59 14.40 -25.56
C SER A 25 -9.59 13.46 -24.34
N ALA A 26 -9.15 13.92 -23.17
CA ALA A 26 -9.25 13.17 -21.92
C ALA A 26 -10.63 13.29 -21.25
N CYS A 27 -11.42 14.29 -21.65
CA CYS A 27 -12.73 14.59 -21.05
C CYS A 27 -13.88 13.73 -21.62
N SER A 28 -13.70 13.04 -22.75
CA SER A 28 -14.72 12.15 -23.33
C SER A 28 -14.64 10.69 -22.85
N THR A 29 -13.63 10.32 -22.05
CA THR A 29 -13.54 9.01 -21.38
C THR A 29 -13.89 9.05 -19.90
N MET A 30 -14.26 10.21 -19.34
CA MET A 30 -14.90 10.29 -18.04
C MET A 30 -16.43 10.12 -18.18
N THR A 31 -16.86 8.97 -18.68
CA THR A 31 -18.18 8.48 -18.29
C THR A 31 -18.04 8.04 -16.84
N SER A 32 -18.85 8.66 -15.99
CA SER A 32 -19.00 8.36 -14.58
C SER A 32 -19.23 6.86 -14.35
N SER A 33 -18.18 6.08 -14.12
CA SER A 33 -18.26 5.06 -13.08
C SER A 33 -18.04 5.78 -11.78
N SER A 34 -19.15 6.11 -11.11
CA SER A 34 -19.09 6.32 -9.68
C SER A 34 -18.23 5.20 -9.10
N PRO A 35 -17.25 5.46 -8.20
CA PRO A 35 -16.88 4.41 -7.28
C PRO A 35 -18.16 4.19 -6.51
N SER A 36 -18.97 3.24 -7.00
CA SER A 36 -20.01 2.59 -6.24
C SER A 36 -19.34 2.38 -4.91
N ARG A 37 -19.86 3.07 -3.90
CA ARG A 37 -19.46 2.86 -2.53
C ARG A 37 -19.66 1.37 -2.36
N ALA A 38 -18.59 0.60 -2.52
CA ALA A 38 -18.42 -0.63 -1.81
C ALA A 38 -18.28 -0.17 -0.35
N VAL A 39 -19.41 0.30 0.21
CA VAL A 39 -19.87 -0.25 1.46
C VAL A 39 -19.66 -1.73 1.24
N MET A 40 -18.56 -2.21 1.80
CA MET A 40 -18.35 -3.61 2.02
C MET A 40 -19.59 -4.00 2.79
N SER A 41 -20.62 -4.44 2.08
CA SER A 41 -21.78 -5.04 2.67
C SER A 41 -21.18 -6.22 3.40
N ALA A 42 -20.96 -6.04 4.69
CA ALA A 42 -20.87 -7.13 5.61
C ALA A 42 -22.26 -7.75 5.60
N GLU A 43 -22.55 -8.50 4.53
CA GLU A 43 -23.47 -9.59 4.63
C GLU A 43 -22.92 -10.44 5.77
N VAL A 44 -23.69 -10.58 6.84
CA VAL A 44 -23.34 -11.49 7.92
C VAL A 44 -23.47 -12.88 7.32
N ILE A 45 -22.40 -13.33 6.68
CA ILE A 45 -22.25 -14.70 6.22
C ILE A 45 -22.22 -15.53 7.49
N VAL A 46 -23.31 -16.26 7.74
CA VAL A 46 -23.33 -17.33 8.74
C VAL A 46 -22.52 -18.50 8.17
N GLY A 47 -21.21 -18.31 8.18
CA GLY A 47 -20.19 -19.29 7.82
C GLY A 47 -19.39 -19.69 9.07
N PRO A 48 -18.39 -20.58 8.92
CA PRO A 48 -17.45 -20.82 10.02
C PRO A 48 -16.88 -19.49 10.50
N LEU A 49 -16.63 -19.36 11.82
CA LEU A 49 -16.07 -18.15 12.46
C LEU A 49 -14.73 -17.68 11.83
N ARG A 50 -14.15 -18.50 10.94
CA ARG A 50 -12.96 -18.20 10.12
C ARG A 50 -13.27 -18.53 8.65
N PRO A 51 -13.70 -17.55 7.84
CA PRO A 51 -13.93 -17.77 6.42
C PRO A 51 -12.62 -18.14 5.71
N LEU A 52 -12.70 -19.02 4.71
CA LEU A 52 -11.57 -19.33 3.84
C LEU A 52 -11.32 -18.14 2.91
N ILE A 53 -10.12 -17.59 2.96
CA ILE A 53 -9.69 -16.48 2.10
C ILE A 53 -8.53 -16.96 1.24
N MET A 54 -8.60 -16.71 -0.06
CA MET A 54 -7.60 -17.12 -1.04
C MET A 54 -7.16 -15.91 -1.88
N GLY A 55 -5.85 -15.79 -2.09
CA GLY A 55 -5.25 -14.78 -2.96
C GLY A 55 -4.29 -15.43 -3.95
N LYS A 56 -4.26 -14.95 -5.19
CA LYS A 56 -3.36 -15.48 -6.23
C LYS A 56 -1.91 -15.08 -6.01
N ASN A 57 -1.68 -13.91 -5.39
CA ASN A 57 -0.37 -13.27 -5.31
C ASN A 57 0.17 -13.18 -3.88
N ALA A 58 -0.71 -13.03 -2.89
CA ALA A 58 -0.34 -12.92 -1.49
C ALA A 58 -1.54 -13.27 -0.58
N GLY A 59 -1.24 -13.54 0.69
CA GLY A 59 -2.21 -13.70 1.75
C GLY A 59 -1.70 -13.07 3.05
N ILE A 60 -2.60 -12.46 3.81
CA ILE A 60 -2.30 -11.85 5.12
C ILE A 60 -3.35 -12.35 6.11
N SER A 61 -2.89 -12.66 7.32
CA SER A 61 -3.73 -13.02 8.45
C SER A 61 -3.18 -12.33 9.69
N ALA A 62 -4.03 -11.57 10.39
CA ALA A 62 -3.69 -10.87 11.63
C ALA A 62 -4.87 -10.95 12.63
N GLY A 63 -4.61 -10.61 13.90
CA GLY A 63 -5.63 -10.64 14.96
C GLY A 63 -6.73 -9.60 14.77
N HIS A 64 -6.39 -8.43 14.23
CA HIS A 64 -7.34 -7.36 13.96
C HIS A 64 -7.52 -7.06 12.45
N PRO A 65 -8.75 -6.76 11.98
CA PRO A 65 -9.02 -6.49 10.57
C PRO A 65 -8.29 -5.24 10.05
N LEU A 66 -8.12 -4.20 10.87
CA LEU A 66 -7.35 -3.00 10.47
C LEU A 66 -5.85 -3.31 10.28
N THR A 67 -5.30 -4.21 11.09
CA THR A 67 -3.91 -4.69 10.94
C THR A 67 -3.74 -5.41 9.61
N THR A 68 -4.69 -6.29 9.27
CA THR A 68 -4.72 -7.01 7.98
C THR A 68 -4.86 -6.03 6.81
N ALA A 69 -5.73 -5.03 6.93
CA ALA A 69 -5.96 -4.02 5.89
C ALA A 69 -4.72 -3.18 5.61
N ALA A 70 -4.02 -2.71 6.66
CA ALA A 70 -2.81 -1.91 6.51
C ALA A 70 -1.66 -2.70 5.86
N ALA A 71 -1.44 -3.95 6.27
CA ALA A 71 -0.46 -4.81 5.64
C ALA A 71 -0.82 -5.11 4.16
N THR A 72 -2.11 -5.26 3.87
CA THR A 72 -2.59 -5.48 2.49
C THR A 72 -2.31 -4.27 1.62
N GLU A 73 -2.48 -3.06 2.15
CA GLU A 73 -2.15 -1.82 1.45
C GLU A 73 -0.67 -1.74 1.08
N ILE A 74 0.24 -2.18 1.96
CA ILE A 74 1.68 -2.22 1.65
C ILE A 74 2.00 -3.18 0.51
N LEU A 75 1.39 -4.37 0.49
CA LEU A 75 1.55 -5.29 -0.63
C LEU A 75 0.99 -4.72 -1.93
N GLN A 76 -0.16 -4.03 -1.88
CA GLN A 76 -0.75 -3.37 -3.05
C GLN A 76 0.12 -2.25 -3.60
N ARG A 77 0.89 -1.58 -2.74
CA ARG A 77 1.89 -0.56 -3.12
C ARG A 77 3.19 -1.16 -3.68
N GLY A 78 3.29 -2.48 -3.80
CA GLY A 78 4.45 -3.18 -4.34
C GLY A 78 5.50 -3.55 -3.30
N GLY A 79 5.19 -3.45 -2.00
CA GLY A 79 6.04 -3.94 -0.93
C GLY A 79 6.16 -5.48 -0.92
N ASN A 80 7.19 -5.99 -0.26
CA ASN A 80 7.39 -7.42 -0.09
C ASN A 80 6.68 -7.96 1.18
N ALA A 81 6.80 -9.26 1.44
CA ALA A 81 6.21 -9.88 2.63
C ALA A 81 6.79 -9.35 3.97
N PHE A 82 8.06 -8.95 3.99
CA PHE A 82 8.70 -8.35 5.17
C PHE A 82 8.16 -6.96 5.46
N ASP A 83 8.02 -6.11 4.43
CA ASP A 83 7.47 -4.75 4.56
C ASP A 83 6.03 -4.79 5.08
N ALA A 84 5.22 -5.72 4.55
CA ALA A 84 3.86 -5.93 5.01
C ALA A 84 3.81 -6.43 6.46
N GLY A 85 4.74 -7.31 6.86
CA GLY A 85 4.89 -7.76 8.25
C GLY A 85 5.26 -6.63 9.20
N VAL A 86 6.20 -5.76 8.83
CA VAL A 86 6.57 -4.57 9.62
C VAL A 86 5.37 -3.64 9.79
N ALA A 87 4.63 -3.36 8.72
CA ALA A 87 3.43 -2.55 8.81
C ALA A 87 2.35 -3.17 9.71
N ALA A 88 2.17 -4.50 9.65
CA ALA A 88 1.28 -5.21 10.56
C ALA A 88 1.69 -5.03 12.03
N LEU A 89 2.97 -5.16 12.35
CA LEU A 89 3.47 -4.99 13.74
C LEU A 89 3.27 -3.56 14.24
N LEU A 90 3.56 -2.56 13.41
CA LEU A 90 3.41 -1.15 13.78
C LEU A 90 1.94 -0.76 13.99
N VAL A 91 1.05 -1.18 13.10
CA VAL A 91 -0.39 -0.92 13.23
C VAL A 91 -0.98 -1.74 14.38
N GLY A 92 -0.56 -3.00 14.53
CA GLY A 92 -0.92 -3.85 15.66
C GLY A 92 -0.61 -3.19 17.00
N GLY A 93 0.54 -2.52 17.14
CA GLY A 93 0.87 -1.74 18.34
C GLY A 93 -0.10 -0.60 18.68
N VAL A 94 -0.91 -0.16 17.70
CA VAL A 94 -1.92 0.88 17.90
C VAL A 94 -3.31 0.29 18.14
N VAL A 95 -3.71 -0.71 17.35
CA VAL A 95 -5.08 -1.26 17.39
C VAL A 95 -5.25 -2.47 18.30
N GLU A 96 -4.14 -3.16 18.62
CA GLU A 96 -4.04 -4.37 19.45
C GLU A 96 -3.03 -4.13 20.58
N GLN A 97 -3.18 -3.02 21.30
CA GLN A 97 -2.21 -2.52 22.31
C GLN A 97 -1.92 -3.49 23.47
N ASP A 98 -2.86 -4.39 23.75
CA ASP A 98 -2.77 -5.44 24.75
C ASP A 98 -1.89 -6.62 24.30
N LEU A 99 -1.60 -6.71 23.00
CA LEU A 99 -0.83 -7.79 22.38
C LEU A 99 0.50 -7.31 21.79
N TYR A 100 0.55 -6.08 21.29
CA TYR A 100 1.73 -5.54 20.59
C TYR A 100 2.24 -4.28 21.28
N SER A 101 3.56 -4.18 21.43
CA SER A 101 4.23 -2.97 21.92
C SER A 101 5.68 -2.94 21.42
N ILE A 102 6.20 -1.72 21.20
CA ILE A 102 7.60 -1.50 20.77
C ILE A 102 8.59 -1.89 21.88
N GLY A 103 8.18 -1.80 23.15
CA GLY A 103 9.01 -2.19 24.30
C GLY A 103 8.89 -3.67 24.70
N GLY A 104 8.15 -4.47 23.92
CA GLY A 104 7.98 -5.90 24.16
C GLY A 104 9.10 -6.75 23.58
N GLU A 105 8.74 -7.92 23.10
CA GLU A 105 9.62 -8.80 22.33
C GLU A 105 9.04 -9.09 20.95
N ALA A 106 9.91 -9.46 20.01
CA ALA A 106 9.51 -9.91 18.68
C ALA A 106 10.14 -11.26 18.39
N LEU A 107 9.31 -12.27 18.13
CA LEU A 107 9.73 -13.60 17.70
C LEU A 107 9.20 -13.81 16.29
N ILE A 108 10.08 -13.73 15.28
CA ILE A 108 9.68 -13.69 13.88
C ILE A 108 10.40 -14.81 13.12
N LEU A 109 9.63 -15.63 12.41
CA LEU A 109 10.16 -16.55 11.42
C LEU A 109 10.04 -15.92 10.03
N VAL A 110 11.15 -15.89 9.31
CA VAL A 110 11.23 -15.35 7.96
C VAL A 110 11.83 -16.38 7.01
N TYR A 111 11.40 -16.35 5.76
CA TYR A 111 11.97 -17.16 4.69
C TYR A 111 12.44 -16.24 3.56
N PRO A 112 13.72 -15.84 3.56
CA PRO A 112 14.32 -15.12 2.45
C PRO A 112 14.45 -16.06 1.25
N ALA A 113 13.69 -15.80 0.18
CA ALA A 113 13.70 -16.64 -1.02
C ALA A 113 15.08 -16.76 -1.68
N ALA A 114 15.96 -15.78 -1.47
CA ALA A 114 17.34 -15.78 -1.98
C ALA A 114 18.24 -16.79 -1.24
N GLU A 115 17.98 -17.02 0.05
CA GLU A 115 18.76 -17.92 0.90
C GLU A 115 18.20 -19.34 0.89
N GLY A 116 16.88 -19.49 0.68
CA GLY A 116 16.24 -20.80 0.59
C GLY A 116 16.13 -21.52 1.93
N GLU A 117 16.27 -20.79 3.04
CA GLU A 117 16.21 -21.30 4.41
C GLU A 117 15.31 -20.43 5.30
N VAL A 118 14.85 -21.02 6.41
CA VAL A 118 14.05 -20.29 7.41
C VAL A 118 14.98 -19.71 8.46
N VAL A 119 14.88 -18.41 8.68
CA VAL A 119 15.64 -17.68 9.71
C VAL A 119 14.70 -17.26 10.83
N SER A 120 15.17 -17.43 12.07
CA SER A 120 14.48 -16.96 13.27
C SER A 120 15.11 -15.66 13.76
N ILE A 121 14.30 -14.62 13.92
CA ILE A 121 14.69 -13.33 14.49
C ILE A 121 14.12 -13.25 15.90
N THR A 122 15.01 -13.17 16.89
CA THR A 122 14.65 -13.05 18.30
C THR A 122 14.99 -11.64 18.80
N GLY A 123 13.95 -10.86 19.08
CA GLY A 123 14.03 -9.53 19.68
C GLY A 123 13.92 -9.52 21.20
N GLN A 124 14.18 -10.65 21.87
CA GLN A 124 14.13 -10.74 23.33
C GLN A 124 15.25 -9.91 23.96
N GLY A 125 14.89 -9.04 24.90
CA GLY A 125 15.87 -8.28 25.70
C GLY A 125 16.64 -9.15 26.70
N TRP A 126 17.68 -8.58 27.31
CA TRP A 126 18.43 -9.20 28.42
C TRP A 126 18.06 -8.53 29.74
N ALA A 127 18.10 -9.30 30.84
CA ALA A 127 18.07 -8.75 32.19
C ALA A 127 19.19 -7.69 32.41
N PRO A 128 18.93 -6.59 33.15
CA PRO A 128 19.98 -5.65 33.52
C PRO A 128 21.02 -6.32 34.46
N ALA A 129 22.24 -5.77 34.47
CA ALA A 129 23.36 -6.23 35.31
C ALA A 129 23.16 -5.91 36.80
#